data_AF-A0A3B8Q7C2-F1
#
_entry.id   AF-A0A3B8Q7C2-F1
#
_cell.length_a   1.000
_cell.length_b   1.000
_cell.length_c   1.000
_cell.angle_alpha   90.00
_cell.angle_beta   90.00
_cell.angle_gamma   90.00
#
_symmetry.space_group_name_H-M   'P 1'
#
loop_
_entity.id
_entity.type
_entity.pdbx_description
1 polymer ?
#
loop_
_entity_poly.entity_id
_entity_poly.type
_entity_poly.pdbx_seq_one_letter_code
_entity_poly.pdbx_strand_id
1 'polypeptide(L)'
;MPSKTSYWDRIESAYEEVDIYESYEVFRTGASKFPEWQIDLLATHWTLSEILNGGLLQYFGNSTAVLAPEAILGFRRIGVPEASTALQSAMDLFGAPYPREHDDRTKRLATLTGKPTDVGSGESFSFIPKWVRDSAGIKSSADTSDPFATFDPEFISREEALYAAMDHYAESHSAA
;
A
#
# COMPACT_ATOMS: atom_id res chain seq x y z
N MET A 1 -15.80 -18.03 -24.47
CA MET A 1 -14.85 -18.28 -23.38
C MET A 1 -15.44 -17.63 -22.14
N PRO A 2 -15.52 -18.30 -20.97
CA PRO A 2 -15.88 -17.58 -19.75
C PRO A 2 -14.86 -16.43 -19.59
N SER A 3 -15.32 -15.22 -19.34
CA SER A 3 -14.42 -14.09 -19.06
C SER A 3 -13.58 -14.45 -17.86
N LYS A 4 -12.27 -14.22 -17.94
CA LYS A 4 -11.37 -14.32 -16.79
C LYS A 4 -11.97 -13.44 -15.67
N THR A 5 -12.39 -14.04 -14.55
CA THR A 5 -12.88 -13.28 -13.39
C THR A 5 -11.70 -12.50 -12.83
N SER A 6 -11.84 -11.18 -12.68
CA SER A 6 -10.77 -10.35 -12.14
C SER A 6 -10.56 -10.68 -10.66
N TYR A 7 -9.34 -10.53 -10.13
CA TYR A 7 -9.15 -10.55 -8.67
C TYR A 7 -10.07 -9.54 -7.96
N TRP A 8 -10.47 -8.45 -8.63
CA TRP A 8 -11.38 -7.43 -8.10
C TRP A 8 -12.71 -8.03 -7.64
N ASP A 9 -13.33 -8.84 -8.50
CA ASP A 9 -14.62 -9.51 -8.20
C ASP A 9 -14.52 -10.41 -6.95
N ARG A 10 -13.30 -10.76 -6.53
CA ARG A 10 -13.05 -11.57 -5.34
C ARG A 10 -12.81 -10.77 -4.08
N ILE A 11 -12.50 -9.48 -4.17
CA ILE A 11 -12.22 -8.63 -3.01
C ILE A 11 -13.19 -7.47 -2.84
N GLU A 12 -14.13 -7.26 -3.76
CA GLU A 12 -15.07 -6.12 -3.74
C GLU A 12 -15.77 -5.97 -2.38
N SER A 13 -16.34 -7.05 -1.82
CA SER A 13 -16.98 -6.98 -0.50
C SER A 13 -16.00 -6.66 0.63
N ALA A 14 -14.76 -7.15 0.55
CA ALA A 14 -13.73 -6.84 1.54
C ALA A 14 -13.28 -5.37 1.43
N TYR A 15 -13.20 -4.83 0.20
CA TYR A 15 -12.89 -3.43 -0.06
C TYR A 15 -13.95 -2.49 0.52
N GLU A 16 -15.23 -2.87 0.48
CA GLU A 16 -16.33 -2.07 1.02
C GLU A 16 -16.44 -2.12 2.56
N GLU A 17 -16.11 -3.26 3.17
CA GLU A 17 -16.36 -3.50 4.60
C GLU A 17 -15.15 -3.32 5.52
N VAL A 18 -13.92 -3.43 4.99
CA VAL A 18 -12.69 -3.29 5.79
C VAL A 18 -12.34 -1.80 5.91
N ASP A 19 -12.14 -1.35 7.15
CA ASP A 19 -11.82 0.04 7.46
C ASP A 19 -10.35 0.17 7.89
N ILE A 20 -9.64 1.09 7.25
CA ILE A 20 -8.21 1.40 7.48
C ILE A 20 -7.99 2.78 8.11
N TYR A 21 -9.05 3.57 8.30
CA TYR A 21 -8.98 4.98 8.67
C TYR A 21 -8.99 5.22 10.18
N GLU A 22 -9.54 4.30 10.97
CA GLU A 22 -9.66 4.50 12.42
C GLU A 22 -8.45 4.02 13.22
N SER A 23 -8.16 2.72 13.22
CA SER A 23 -7.06 2.12 14.00
C SER A 23 -6.70 0.72 13.49
N TYR A 24 -5.57 0.18 13.93
CA TYR A 24 -5.23 -1.20 13.61
C TYR A 24 -6.28 -2.21 14.12
N GLU A 25 -6.88 -1.97 15.29
CA GLU A 25 -7.88 -2.89 15.84
C GLU A 25 -9.17 -2.92 15.01
N VAL A 26 -9.56 -1.79 14.42
CA VAL A 26 -10.70 -1.69 13.50
C VAL A 26 -10.40 -2.44 12.20
N PHE A 27 -9.24 -2.19 11.59
CA PHE A 27 -8.76 -2.95 10.43
C PHE A 27 -8.75 -4.45 10.72
N ARG A 28 -8.12 -4.87 11.82
CA ARG A 28 -7.99 -6.28 12.23
C ARG A 28 -9.35 -6.94 12.41
N THR A 29 -10.31 -6.23 13.00
CA THR A 29 -11.67 -6.73 13.21
C THR A 29 -12.42 -6.88 11.89
N GLY A 30 -12.35 -5.88 11.00
CA GLY A 30 -12.95 -5.95 9.67
C GLY A 30 -12.34 -7.07 8.82
N ALA A 31 -11.01 -7.14 8.77
CA ALA A 31 -10.27 -8.13 8.01
C ALA A 31 -10.60 -9.58 8.45
N SER A 32 -10.84 -9.80 9.74
CA SER A 32 -11.16 -11.13 10.29
C SER A 32 -12.47 -11.75 9.77
N LYS A 33 -13.33 -10.95 9.12
CA LYS A 33 -14.57 -11.42 8.50
C LYS A 33 -14.34 -12.15 7.17
N PHE A 34 -13.17 -11.97 6.56
CA PHE A 34 -12.85 -12.48 5.24
C PHE A 34 -11.76 -13.58 5.31
N PRO A 35 -11.74 -14.53 4.36
CA PRO A 35 -10.63 -15.46 4.20
C PRO A 35 -9.29 -14.75 4.05
N GLU A 36 -8.24 -15.37 4.58
CA GLU A 36 -6.88 -14.82 4.54
C GLU A 36 -6.43 -14.42 3.13
N TRP A 37 -6.72 -15.23 2.11
CA TRP A 37 -6.33 -14.95 0.73
C TRP A 37 -7.03 -13.71 0.13
N GLN A 38 -8.24 -13.36 0.59
CA GLN A 38 -8.89 -12.10 0.19
C GLN A 38 -8.21 -10.90 0.85
N ILE A 39 -7.76 -11.04 2.10
CA ILE A 39 -7.02 -9.99 2.80
C ILE A 39 -5.63 -9.79 2.20
N ASP A 40 -4.96 -10.87 1.79
CA ASP A 40 -3.71 -10.77 1.02
C ASP A 40 -3.89 -9.90 -0.23
N LEU A 41 -4.94 -10.19 -1.02
CA LEU A 41 -5.25 -9.44 -2.24
C LEU A 41 -5.66 -7.99 -1.93
N LEU A 42 -6.48 -7.75 -0.92
CA LEU A 42 -6.93 -6.42 -0.52
C LEU A 42 -5.76 -5.55 -0.06
N ALA A 43 -4.91 -6.09 0.84
CA ALA A 43 -3.74 -5.40 1.36
C ALA A 43 -2.74 -5.06 0.24
N THR A 44 -2.50 -6.00 -0.68
CA THR A 44 -1.66 -5.74 -1.85
C THR A 44 -2.29 -4.71 -2.79
N HIS A 45 -3.59 -4.81 -3.09
CA HIS A 45 -4.30 -3.86 -3.96
C HIS A 45 -4.18 -2.42 -3.45
N TRP A 46 -4.55 -2.18 -2.19
CA TRP A 46 -4.50 -0.85 -1.60
C TRP A 46 -3.07 -0.31 -1.52
N THR A 47 -2.10 -1.15 -1.16
CA THR A 47 -0.69 -0.75 -1.12
C THR A 47 -0.18 -0.34 -2.50
N LEU A 48 -0.50 -1.11 -3.55
CA LEU A 48 -0.13 -0.77 -4.92
C LEU A 48 -0.81 0.52 -5.39
N SER A 49 -2.10 0.71 -5.09
CA SER A 49 -2.83 1.91 -5.48
C SER A 49 -2.15 3.19 -4.97
N GLU A 50 -1.69 3.18 -3.72
CA GLU A 50 -0.96 4.31 -3.13
C GLU A 50 0.43 4.51 -3.73
N ILE A 51 1.21 3.45 -3.87
CA ILE A 51 2.57 3.53 -4.39
C ILE A 51 2.58 3.95 -5.86
N LEU A 52 1.66 3.44 -6.68
CA LEU A 52 1.55 3.85 -8.09
C LEU A 52 1.08 5.30 -8.25
N ASN A 53 0.35 5.83 -7.27
CA ASN A 53 -0.10 7.21 -7.28
C ASN A 53 0.98 8.20 -6.84
N GLY A 54 1.76 7.87 -5.78
CA GLY A 54 2.69 8.81 -5.16
C GLY A 54 3.95 8.23 -4.51
N GLY A 55 4.26 6.97 -4.75
CA GLY A 55 5.40 6.27 -4.16
C GLY A 55 5.19 5.84 -2.71
N LEU A 56 6.20 5.18 -2.15
CA LEU A 56 6.20 4.70 -0.78
C LEU A 56 6.14 5.82 0.25
N LEU A 57 6.68 7.01 -0.06
CA LEU A 57 6.55 8.17 0.81
C LEU A 57 5.08 8.56 1.03
N GLN A 58 4.27 8.57 -0.04
CA GLN A 58 2.83 8.80 0.07
C GLN A 58 2.14 7.65 0.82
N TYR A 59 2.44 6.41 0.44
CA TYR A 59 1.88 5.23 1.11
C TYR A 59 2.06 5.26 2.62
N PHE A 60 3.29 5.49 3.11
CA PHE A 60 3.56 5.55 4.55
C PHE A 60 2.98 6.78 5.24
N GLY A 61 2.68 7.85 4.50
CA GLY A 61 1.98 9.03 5.02
C GLY A 61 0.46 8.84 5.18
N ASN A 62 -0.13 7.88 4.48
CA ASN A 62 -1.58 7.64 4.45
C ASN A 62 -2.00 6.55 5.44
N SER A 63 -3.28 6.54 5.84
CA SER A 63 -3.90 5.50 6.66
C SER A 63 -3.69 4.08 6.12
N THR A 64 -3.61 3.93 4.79
CA THR A 64 -3.35 2.66 4.10
C THR A 64 -2.10 1.93 4.60
N ALA A 65 -1.10 2.61 5.15
CA ALA A 65 0.07 1.94 5.70
C ALA A 65 -0.18 1.20 7.04
N VAL A 66 -1.39 1.30 7.63
CA VAL A 66 -1.80 0.50 8.81
C VAL A 66 -1.65 -1.01 8.55
N LEU A 67 -1.83 -1.44 7.30
CA LEU A 67 -1.78 -2.84 6.85
C LEU A 67 -0.45 -3.24 6.18
N ALA A 68 0.62 -2.48 6.35
CA ALA A 68 1.92 -2.79 5.74
C ALA A 68 2.43 -4.21 6.03
N PRO A 69 2.32 -4.76 7.27
CA PRO A 69 2.69 -6.15 7.52
C PRO A 69 1.84 -7.17 6.75
N GLU A 70 0.54 -6.93 6.60
CA GLU A 70 -0.37 -7.77 5.81
C GLU A 70 -0.03 -7.68 4.32
N ALA A 71 0.30 -6.50 3.80
CA ALA A 71 0.74 -6.34 2.42
C ALA A 71 2.06 -7.07 2.13
N ILE A 72 3.02 -7.06 3.06
CA ILE A 72 4.28 -7.83 2.96
C ILE A 72 4.00 -9.33 2.83
N LEU A 73 3.07 -9.86 3.64
CA LEU A 73 2.64 -11.26 3.54
C LEU A 73 1.91 -11.52 2.22
N GLY A 74 1.02 -10.62 1.82
CA GLY A 74 0.27 -10.68 0.57
C GLY A 74 1.20 -10.79 -0.64
N PHE A 75 2.15 -9.85 -0.81
CA PHE A 75 3.13 -9.89 -1.90
C PHE A 75 3.90 -11.22 -1.96
N ARG A 76 4.25 -11.77 -0.80
CA ARG A 76 4.95 -13.07 -0.74
C ARG A 76 4.07 -14.22 -1.19
N ARG A 77 2.81 -14.25 -0.75
CA ARG A 77 1.84 -15.33 -1.04
C ARG A 77 1.33 -15.30 -2.47
N ILE A 78 1.18 -14.12 -3.08
CA ILE A 78 0.86 -13.98 -4.51
C ILE A 78 2.05 -14.31 -5.44
N GLY A 79 3.23 -14.63 -4.88
CA GLY A 79 4.40 -15.05 -5.64
C GLY A 79 5.28 -13.91 -6.16
N VAL A 80 5.25 -12.73 -5.52
CA VAL A 80 6.11 -11.59 -5.84
C VAL A 80 7.02 -11.22 -4.65
N PRO A 81 7.99 -12.08 -4.30
CA PRO A 81 8.83 -11.90 -3.12
C PRO A 81 9.74 -10.67 -3.20
N GLU A 82 10.04 -10.15 -4.38
CA GLU A 82 10.82 -8.93 -4.58
C GLU A 82 10.08 -7.70 -4.03
N ALA A 83 8.78 -7.57 -4.35
CA ALA A 83 7.93 -6.52 -3.80
C ALA A 83 7.76 -6.67 -2.28
N SER A 84 7.61 -7.90 -1.78
CA SER A 84 7.58 -8.20 -0.35
C SER A 84 8.86 -7.71 0.35
N THR A 85 10.02 -8.00 -0.25
CA THR A 85 11.35 -7.62 0.28
C THR A 85 11.57 -6.12 0.25
N ALA A 86 11.15 -5.46 -0.83
CA ALA A 86 11.23 -4.01 -0.97
C ALA A 86 10.35 -3.29 0.07
N LEU A 87 9.10 -3.72 0.24
CA LEU A 87 8.20 -3.15 1.24
C LEU A 87 8.69 -3.39 2.67
N GLN A 88 9.21 -4.59 2.96
CA GLN A 88 9.82 -4.90 4.26
C GLN A 88 11.03 -3.99 4.54
N SER A 89 11.92 -3.82 3.57
CA SER A 89 13.10 -2.96 3.71
C SER A 89 12.72 -1.49 3.96
N ALA A 90 11.67 -1.02 3.30
CA ALA A 90 11.12 0.32 3.52
C ALA A 90 10.46 0.44 4.91
N MET A 91 9.69 -0.59 5.33
CA MET A 91 9.04 -0.65 6.63
C MET A 91 10.06 -0.69 7.79
N ASP A 92 11.20 -1.36 7.60
CA ASP A 92 12.26 -1.49 8.60
C ASP A 92 12.89 -0.14 8.99
N LEU A 93 12.80 0.88 8.13
CA LEU A 93 13.24 2.25 8.44
C LEU A 93 12.45 2.88 9.59
N PHE A 94 11.23 2.40 9.86
CA PHE A 94 10.43 2.86 11.00
C PHE A 94 10.86 2.20 12.32
N GLY A 95 11.67 1.13 12.28
CA GLY A 95 12.11 0.36 13.45
C GLY A 95 11.07 -0.63 13.99
N ALA A 96 11.42 -1.33 15.06
CA ALA A 96 10.61 -2.37 15.68
C ALA A 96 10.06 -1.94 17.06
N PRO A 97 8.76 -2.14 17.36
CA PRO A 97 7.72 -2.57 16.42
C PRO A 97 7.37 -1.46 15.41
N TYR A 98 6.86 -1.86 14.25
CA TYR A 98 6.32 -0.94 13.24
C TYR A 98 5.12 -0.16 13.83
N PRO A 99 5.08 1.18 13.72
CA PRO A 99 3.95 1.97 14.21
C PRO A 99 2.76 1.85 13.26
N ARG A 100 1.77 1.02 13.62
CA ARG A 100 0.56 0.87 12.81
C ARG A 100 -0.40 2.06 12.90
N GLU A 101 -0.46 2.71 14.07
CA GLU A 101 -1.30 3.89 14.27
C GLU A 101 -0.75 5.08 13.47
N HIS A 102 -1.65 5.80 12.78
CA HIS A 102 -1.30 6.87 11.85
C HIS A 102 -0.45 7.96 12.52
N ASP A 103 -0.87 8.47 13.67
CA ASP A 103 -0.16 9.53 14.39
C ASP A 103 1.27 9.13 14.76
N ASP A 104 1.47 7.89 15.20
CA ASP A 104 2.79 7.40 15.61
C ASP A 104 3.68 7.15 14.40
N ARG A 105 3.12 6.64 13.30
CA ARG A 105 3.83 6.48 12.03
C ARG A 105 4.24 7.83 11.47
N THR A 106 3.34 8.80 11.47
CA THR A 106 3.57 10.17 10.99
C THR A 106 4.73 10.82 11.72
N LYS A 107 4.81 10.71 13.05
CA LYS A 107 5.97 11.21 13.84
C LYS A 107 7.29 10.56 13.43
N ARG A 108 7.30 9.24 13.16
CA ARG A 108 8.51 8.55 12.68
C ARG A 108 8.89 8.97 11.27
N LEU A 109 7.90 9.14 10.39
CA LEU A 109 8.10 9.62 9.03
C LEU A 109 8.69 11.04 8.99
N ALA A 110 8.24 11.92 9.89
CA ALA A 110 8.82 13.25 10.10
C ALA A 110 10.33 13.18 10.38
N THR A 111 10.71 12.23 11.25
CA THR A 111 12.09 12.02 11.67
C THR A 111 12.95 11.52 10.50
N LEU A 112 12.41 10.61 9.67
CA LEU A 112 13.10 10.07 8.51
C LEU A 112 13.31 11.11 7.40
N THR A 113 12.33 11.98 7.19
CA THR A 113 12.33 12.98 6.11
C THR A 113 12.95 14.33 6.52
N GLY A 114 13.12 14.57 7.83
CA GLY A 114 13.54 15.86 8.36
C GLY A 114 12.52 16.98 8.16
N LYS A 115 11.27 16.65 7.77
CA LYS A 115 10.18 17.60 7.53
C LYS A 115 9.23 17.63 8.74
N PRO A 116 8.78 18.82 9.21
CA PRO A 116 7.77 18.90 10.24
C PRO A 116 6.47 18.24 9.76
N THR A 117 5.85 17.43 10.62
CA THR A 117 4.48 16.95 10.38
C THR A 117 3.53 18.04 10.81
N ASP A 118 2.82 18.62 9.85
CA ASP A 118 1.69 19.48 10.17
C ASP A 118 0.61 18.58 10.79
N VAL A 119 0.57 18.56 12.13
CA VAL A 119 -0.44 17.84 12.91
C VAL A 119 -1.72 18.67 12.84
N GLY A 120 -2.44 18.57 11.73
CA GLY A 120 -3.62 19.37 11.52
C GLY A 120 -4.38 19.03 10.25
N SER A 121 -5.65 18.65 10.44
CA SER A 121 -6.71 18.42 9.45
C SER A 121 -6.67 17.08 8.73
N GLY A 122 -7.82 16.40 8.81
CA GLY A 122 -8.05 15.03 8.33
C GLY A 122 -7.63 14.82 6.89
N GLU A 123 -7.37 13.55 6.58
CA GLU A 123 -6.82 13.07 5.32
C GLU A 123 -7.54 13.67 4.10
N SER A 124 -7.06 14.83 3.67
CA SER A 124 -7.38 15.37 2.37
C SER A 124 -6.49 14.61 1.42
N PHE A 125 -7.03 13.55 0.81
CA PHE A 125 -6.44 12.93 -0.36
C PHE A 125 -6.00 14.06 -1.30
N SER A 126 -4.69 14.29 -1.41
CA SER A 126 -4.15 15.17 -2.44
C SER A 126 -4.28 14.42 -3.77
N PHE A 127 -5.52 14.35 -4.28
CA PHE A 127 -5.87 13.96 -5.64
C PHE A 127 -5.41 15.05 -6.60
N ILE A 128 -4.10 15.24 -6.69
CA ILE A 128 -3.49 15.87 -7.86
C ILE A 128 -2.90 14.72 -8.66
N PRO A 129 -3.63 14.20 -9.67
CA PRO A 129 -3.10 13.19 -10.55
C PRO A 129 -1.72 13.58 -11.08
N LYS A 130 -0.83 12.60 -11.26
CA LYS A 130 0.52 12.82 -11.78
C LYS A 130 0.57 13.71 -13.04
N TRP A 131 -0.38 13.56 -13.96
CA TRP A 131 -0.48 14.40 -15.17
C TRP A 131 -0.72 15.88 -14.86
N VAL A 132 -1.39 16.22 -13.75
CA VAL A 132 -1.60 17.61 -13.31
C VAL A 132 -0.29 18.21 -12.78
N ARG A 133 0.51 17.45 -12.02
CA ARG A 133 1.86 17.86 -11.59
C ARG A 133 2.80 18.06 -12.78
N ASP A 134 2.82 17.10 -13.70
CA ASP A 134 3.68 17.12 -14.89
C ASP A 134 3.31 18.29 -15.83
N SER A 135 2.01 18.60 -15.95
CA SER A 135 1.51 19.74 -16.76
C SER A 135 1.78 21.11 -16.11
N ALA A 136 1.90 21.18 -14.78
CA ALA A 136 2.19 22.40 -14.04
C ALA A 136 3.69 22.77 -14.02
N GLY A 137 4.56 21.96 -14.63
CA GLY A 137 6.01 22.21 -14.63
C GLY A 137 6.65 22.11 -13.24
N ILE A 138 5.95 21.49 -12.28
CA ILE A 138 6.49 21.19 -10.95
C ILE A 138 7.45 20.02 -11.14
N LYS A 139 8.74 20.34 -11.29
CA LYS A 139 9.80 19.31 -11.31
C LYS A 139 9.74 18.57 -9.99
N SER A 140 9.62 17.24 -10.04
CA SER A 140 10.05 16.39 -8.94
C SER A 140 11.52 16.71 -8.74
N SER A 141 11.84 17.49 -7.70
CA SER A 141 13.21 17.51 -7.20
C SER A 141 13.53 16.06 -6.90
N ALA A 142 14.67 15.56 -7.36
CA ALA A 142 15.30 14.43 -6.70
C ALA A 142 15.54 14.87 -5.26
N ASP A 143 14.52 14.69 -4.43
CA ASP A 143 14.44 15.19 -3.09
C ASP A 143 15.22 14.19 -2.27
N THR A 144 16.44 14.56 -1.90
CA THR A 144 17.32 13.75 -1.03
C THR A 144 16.69 13.46 0.34
N SER A 145 15.47 13.95 0.61
CA SER A 145 14.67 13.67 1.80
C SER A 145 13.67 12.52 1.66
N ASP A 146 13.51 11.90 0.48
CA ASP A 146 12.70 10.68 0.36
C ASP A 146 13.56 9.44 0.65
N PRO A 147 13.43 8.82 1.84
CA PRO A 147 14.22 7.66 2.20
C PRO A 147 13.77 6.38 1.46
N PHE A 148 12.67 6.42 0.70
CA PHE A 148 12.06 5.26 0.07
C PHE A 148 12.24 5.21 -1.44
N ALA A 149 12.74 6.28 -2.07
CA ALA A 149 12.85 6.39 -3.53
C ALA A 149 13.61 5.24 -4.20
N THR A 150 14.53 4.57 -3.48
CA THR A 150 15.27 3.41 -4.00
C THR A 150 14.42 2.14 -4.10
N PHE A 151 13.29 2.05 -3.39
CA PHE A 151 12.41 0.89 -3.36
C PHE A 151 11.22 1.01 -4.32
N ASP A 152 10.78 2.23 -4.65
CA ASP A 152 9.65 2.49 -5.55
C ASP A 152 9.70 1.75 -6.90
N PRO A 153 10.87 1.59 -7.56
CA PRO A 153 10.94 0.88 -8.83
C PRO A 153 10.46 -0.57 -8.79
N GLU A 154 10.51 -1.25 -7.62
CA GLU A 154 10.04 -2.62 -7.47
C GLU A 154 8.50 -2.76 -7.56
N PHE A 155 7.78 -1.64 -7.45
CA PHE A 155 6.33 -1.59 -7.62
C PHE A 155 5.97 -0.96 -8.97
N ILE A 156 6.49 0.24 -9.24
CA ILE A 156 6.12 1.03 -10.42
C ILE A 156 6.54 0.33 -11.72
N SER A 157 7.75 -0.23 -11.77
CA SER A 157 8.24 -0.87 -12.99
C SER A 157 7.64 -2.27 -13.21
N ARG A 158 6.89 -2.80 -12.24
CA ARG A 158 6.35 -4.15 -12.23
C ARG A 158 4.83 -4.19 -12.15
N GLU A 159 4.15 -3.05 -12.32
CA GLU A 159 2.70 -2.89 -12.17
C GLU A 159 1.91 -4.01 -12.87
N GLU A 160 2.16 -4.24 -14.16
CA GLU A 160 1.44 -5.27 -14.92
C GLU A 160 1.65 -6.68 -14.36
N ALA A 161 2.88 -7.02 -13.97
CA ALA A 161 3.23 -8.32 -13.41
C ALA A 161 2.58 -8.54 -12.04
N LEU A 162 2.48 -7.48 -11.24
CA LEU A 162 1.84 -7.49 -9.92
C LEU A 162 0.33 -7.75 -10.02
N TYR A 163 -0.37 -7.04 -10.89
CA TYR A 163 -1.80 -7.30 -11.12
C TYR A 163 -2.06 -8.68 -11.73
N ALA A 164 -1.19 -9.15 -12.64
CA ALA A 164 -1.30 -10.50 -13.18
C ALA A 164 -1.10 -11.58 -12.10
N ALA A 165 -0.19 -11.36 -11.15
CA ALA A 165 0.02 -12.26 -10.02
C ALA A 165 -1.20 -12.31 -9.09
N MET A 166 -1.85 -11.17 -8.84
CA MET A 166 -3.09 -11.11 -8.06
C MET A 166 -4.25 -11.89 -8.72
N ASP A 167 -4.44 -11.73 -10.03
CA ASP A 167 -5.41 -12.53 -10.79
C ASP A 167 -5.14 -14.04 -10.64
N HIS A 168 -3.87 -14.46 -10.82
CA HIS A 168 -3.51 -15.86 -10.70
C HIS A 168 -3.75 -16.41 -9.28
N TYR A 169 -3.41 -15.63 -8.26
CA TYR A 169 -3.64 -15.99 -6.87
C TYR A 169 -5.13 -16.14 -6.57
N ALA A 170 -5.97 -15.22 -7.05
CA ALA A 170 -7.43 -15.28 -6.91
C ALA A 170 -8.04 -16.51 -7.61
N GLU A 171 -7.58 -16.84 -8.81
CA GLU A 171 -7.99 -18.05 -9.54
C GLU A 171 -7.65 -19.33 -8.78
N SER A 172 -6.46 -19.39 -8.18
CA SER A 172 -5.99 -20.56 -7.43
C SER A 172 -6.81 -20.88 -6.18
N HIS A 173 -7.50 -19.87 -5.61
CA HIS A 173 -8.38 -20.02 -4.45
C HIS A 173 -9.86 -20.19 -4.80
N SER A 174 -10.23 -19.99 -6.07
CA SER A 174 -11.61 -20.15 -6.55
C SER A 174 -11.97 -21.59 -6.92
N ALA A 175 -10.98 -22.49 -6.94
CA ALA A 175 -11.12 -23.90 -7.34
C ALA A 175 -11.30 -24.88 -6.15
N ALA A 176 -11.44 -24.36 -4.93
CA ALA A 176 -11.68 -25.12 -3.69
C ALA A 176 -13.12 -24.95 -3.20
#